data_AF-A0A375C649-F1
#
_entry.id   AF-A0A375C649-F1
#
_cell.length_a   1.000
_cell.length_b   1.000
_cell.length_c   1.000
_cell.angle_alpha   90.00
_cell.angle_beta   90.00
_cell.angle_gamma   90.00
#
_symmetry.space_group_name_H-M   'P 1'
#
loop_
_entity.id
_entity.type
_entity.pdbx_description
1 polymer ?
#
loop_
_entity_poly.entity_id
_entity_poly.type
_entity_poly.pdbx_seq_one_letter_code
_entity_poly.pdbx_strand_id
1 'polypeptide(L)'
;MVRDTFAVGMDGSTSRGAVLEHWEMVRRYMEEGPQSLPFPPLALTVSTETTLRNMVITQVSGQFSGFLSILMLPITLPWALFRYLAMKTCKRPVWPKDVEGACAIDPQDPFILEEPSYAGNAKTGGPEGDERLLAYREQAVKMALEYDAQRRKRFGPDGTAA
;
A
#
# COMPACT_ATOMS: atom_id res chain seq x y z
N MET A 1 -24.96 3.11 -13.20
CA MET A 1 -23.93 4.18 -13.26
C MET A 1 -23.29 4.25 -11.88
N VAL A 2 -21.98 3.98 -11.78
CA VAL A 2 -21.25 4.08 -10.52
C VAL A 2 -21.18 5.55 -10.13
N ARG A 3 -21.62 5.91 -8.91
CA ARG A 3 -21.68 7.30 -8.43
C ARG A 3 -20.35 7.74 -7.80
N ASP A 4 -19.75 6.88 -7.01
CA ASP A 4 -18.48 7.12 -6.31
C ASP A 4 -17.64 5.83 -6.36
N THR A 5 -16.35 5.98 -6.64
CA THR A 5 -15.37 4.89 -6.62
C THR A 5 -14.23 5.30 -5.70
N PHE A 6 -13.85 4.42 -4.77
CA PHE A 6 -12.61 4.55 -4.03
C PHE A 6 -11.78 3.28 -4.26
N ALA A 7 -10.47 3.45 -4.34
CA ALA A 7 -9.53 2.34 -4.45
C ALA A 7 -8.92 2.08 -3.07
N VAL A 8 -8.96 0.83 -2.61
CA VAL A 8 -8.27 0.39 -1.40
C VAL A 8 -7.11 -0.48 -1.82
N GLY A 9 -5.92 -0.09 -1.39
CA GLY A 9 -4.71 -0.79 -1.74
C GLY A 9 -4.22 -0.49 -3.16
N MET A 10 -2.90 -0.57 -3.32
CA MET A 10 -2.26 -0.63 -4.61
C MET A 10 -1.20 -1.72 -4.52
N ASP A 11 -1.53 -2.90 -5.05
CA ASP A 11 -0.52 -3.87 -5.41
C ASP A 11 -0.37 -3.86 -6.93
N GLY A 12 0.79 -3.39 -7.40
CA GLY A 12 1.16 -3.39 -8.82
C GLY A 12 1.77 -4.72 -9.27
N SER A 13 1.79 -5.73 -8.39
CA SER A 13 2.38 -7.02 -8.68
C SER A 13 1.56 -7.82 -9.69
N THR A 14 2.26 -8.47 -10.61
CA THR A 14 1.67 -9.50 -11.48
C THR A 14 1.51 -10.85 -10.76
N SER A 15 2.06 -10.97 -9.54
CA SER A 15 1.93 -12.17 -8.71
C SER A 15 0.60 -12.18 -7.98
N ARG A 16 -0.23 -13.18 -8.27
CA ARG A 16 -1.48 -13.41 -7.54
C ARG A 16 -1.27 -13.61 -6.04
N GLY A 17 -0.15 -14.22 -5.65
CA GLY A 17 0.18 -14.43 -4.24
C GLY A 17 0.42 -13.10 -3.52
N ALA A 18 1.08 -12.14 -4.17
CA ALA A 18 1.28 -10.79 -3.61
C ALA A 18 -0.06 -10.03 -3.46
N VAL A 19 -0.95 -10.16 -4.45
CA VAL A 19 -2.28 -9.52 -4.38
C VAL A 19 -3.11 -10.09 -3.23
N LEU A 20 -3.05 -11.41 -3.03
CA LEU A 20 -3.76 -12.08 -1.95
C LEU A 20 -3.14 -11.78 -0.58
N GLU A 21 -1.82 -11.72 -0.49
CA GLU A 21 -1.10 -11.27 0.72
C GLU A 21 -1.52 -9.84 1.10
N HIS A 22 -1.58 -8.93 0.13
CA HIS A 22 -2.01 -7.56 0.34
C HIS A 22 -3.45 -7.49 0.84
N TRP A 23 -4.35 -8.30 0.27
CA TRP A 23 -5.73 -8.39 0.73
C TRP A 23 -5.85 -8.94 2.15
N GLU A 24 -5.03 -9.93 2.52
CA GLU A 24 -5.01 -10.47 3.87
C GLU A 24 -4.55 -9.42 4.89
N MET A 25 -3.56 -8.57 4.52
CA MET A 25 -3.17 -7.43 5.33
C MET A 25 -4.35 -6.46 5.53
N VAL A 26 -5.08 -6.11 4.46
CA VAL A 26 -6.25 -5.21 4.56
C VAL A 26 -7.33 -5.84 5.44
N ARG A 27 -7.65 -7.13 5.26
CA ARG A 27 -8.65 -7.85 6.07
C ARG A 27 -8.27 -7.81 7.55
N ARG A 28 -7.04 -8.20 7.91
CA ARG A 28 -6.56 -8.19 9.30
C ARG A 28 -6.64 -6.79 9.91
N TYR A 29 -6.22 -5.78 9.16
CA TYR A 29 -6.31 -4.39 9.63
C TYR A 29 -7.76 -3.98 9.92
N MET A 30 -8.70 -4.31 9.02
CA MET A 30 -10.11 -3.91 9.16
C MET A 30 -10.89 -4.73 10.20
N GLU A 31 -10.61 -6.02 10.33
CA GLU A 31 -11.36 -6.92 11.22
C GLU A 31 -10.73 -7.05 12.61
N GLU A 32 -9.40 -7.09 12.67
CA GLU A 32 -8.63 -7.40 13.88
C GLU A 32 -7.86 -6.17 14.41
N GLY A 33 -7.78 -5.09 13.63
CA GLY A 33 -7.10 -3.85 13.99
C GLY A 33 -5.60 -3.84 13.66
N PRO A 34 -4.92 -2.68 13.84
CA PRO A 34 -3.50 -2.51 13.50
C PRO A 34 -2.54 -3.42 14.27
N GLN A 35 -2.88 -3.79 15.51
CA GLN A 35 -2.08 -4.67 16.37
C GLN A 35 -1.92 -6.10 15.84
N SER A 36 -2.81 -6.53 14.94
CA SER A 36 -2.77 -7.86 14.32
C SER A 36 -1.72 -7.95 13.20
N LEU A 37 -1.19 -6.80 12.76
CA LEU A 37 -0.25 -6.76 11.65
C LEU A 37 1.18 -7.00 12.16
N PRO A 38 1.89 -7.99 11.60
CA PRO A 38 3.28 -8.28 12.02
C PRO A 38 4.25 -7.17 11.63
N PHE A 39 3.89 -6.37 10.63
CA PHE A 39 4.62 -5.19 10.18
C PHE A 39 3.64 -4.06 9.90
N PRO A 40 4.05 -2.79 10.05
CA PRO A 40 3.24 -1.66 9.62
C PRO A 40 2.80 -1.83 8.16
N PRO A 41 1.56 -1.43 7.80
CA PRO A 41 1.05 -1.64 6.47
C PRO A 41 1.86 -0.85 5.43
N LEU A 42 2.70 -1.57 4.67
CA LEU A 42 3.72 -0.99 3.79
C LEU A 42 3.17 -0.05 2.70
N ALA A 43 1.90 -0.17 2.33
CA ALA A 43 1.28 0.62 1.27
C ALA A 43 0.34 1.73 1.79
N LEU A 44 0.03 1.74 3.09
CA LEU A 44 -0.79 2.80 3.72
C LEU A 44 0.08 3.97 4.20
N THR A 45 1.40 3.87 4.07
CA THR A 45 2.36 4.85 4.60
C THR A 45 2.44 6.15 3.80
N VAL A 46 1.87 6.21 2.59
CA VAL A 46 1.94 7.44 1.80
C VAL A 46 0.86 8.41 2.26
N SER A 47 1.30 9.53 2.83
CA SER A 47 0.46 10.67 3.12
C SER A 47 -0.43 11.03 1.93
N THR A 48 -1.73 11.20 2.20
CA THR A 48 -2.70 11.62 1.19
C THR A 48 -2.56 13.10 0.82
N GLU A 49 -1.67 13.83 1.51
CA GLU A 49 -1.44 15.23 1.23
C GLU A 49 -0.84 15.45 -0.16
N THR A 50 -1.45 16.39 -0.88
CA THR A 50 -1.04 16.80 -2.23
C THR A 50 0.15 17.76 -2.15
N THR A 51 1.32 17.27 -1.74
CA THR A 51 2.57 18.04 -1.71
C THR A 51 3.52 17.60 -2.83
N LEU A 52 4.38 18.50 -3.30
CA LEU A 52 5.40 18.15 -4.30
C LEU A 52 6.37 17.10 -3.75
N ARG A 53 6.75 17.21 -2.48
CA ARG A 53 7.60 16.23 -1.79
C ARG A 53 7.00 14.83 -1.87
N ASN A 54 5.72 14.65 -1.52
CA ASN A 54 5.08 13.34 -1.51
C ASN A 54 4.98 12.75 -2.93
N MET A 55 4.76 13.59 -3.94
CA MET A 55 4.72 13.14 -5.34
C MET A 55 6.10 12.73 -5.85
N VAL A 56 7.15 13.48 -5.52
CA VAL A 56 8.54 13.11 -5.84
C VAL A 56 8.92 11.82 -5.13
N ILE A 57 8.64 11.68 -3.84
CA ILE A 57 8.88 10.44 -3.10
C ILE A 57 8.16 9.27 -3.80
N THR A 58 6.86 9.39 -4.07
CA THR A 58 6.08 8.29 -4.65
C THR A 58 6.55 7.88 -6.06
N GLN A 59 7.04 8.83 -6.88
CA GLN A 59 7.36 8.55 -8.30
C GLN A 59 8.85 8.39 -8.59
N VAL A 60 9.72 8.95 -7.75
CA VAL A 60 11.18 8.97 -7.95
C VAL A 60 11.89 8.02 -7.00
N SER A 61 11.44 7.92 -5.75
CA SER A 61 12.11 7.07 -4.77
C SER A 61 11.63 5.62 -4.88
N GLY A 62 12.55 4.66 -4.65
CA GLY A 62 12.26 3.23 -4.64
C GLY A 62 12.07 2.56 -6.01
N GLN A 63 11.84 3.31 -7.10
CA GLN A 63 11.57 2.73 -8.42
C GLN A 63 12.81 2.18 -9.14
N PHE A 64 13.97 2.81 -8.90
CA PHE A 64 15.25 2.44 -9.49
C PHE A 64 16.35 2.54 -8.44
N SER A 65 17.40 1.72 -8.58
CA SER A 65 18.56 1.71 -7.68
C SER A 65 19.84 2.16 -8.39
N GLY A 66 20.78 2.71 -7.62
CA GLY A 66 22.10 3.11 -8.11
C GLY A 66 22.05 4.14 -9.24
N PHE A 67 22.93 4.00 -10.22
CA PHE A 67 23.05 4.94 -11.35
C PHE A 67 21.77 5.06 -12.19
N LEU A 68 20.97 3.99 -12.28
CA LEU A 68 19.73 3.99 -13.04
C LEU A 68 18.71 5.00 -12.49
N SER A 69 18.72 5.23 -11.17
CA SER A 69 17.85 6.24 -10.54
C SER A 69 18.14 7.65 -11.07
N ILE A 70 19.42 8.00 -11.22
CA ILE A 70 19.87 9.30 -11.74
C ILE A 70 19.51 9.42 -13.23
N LEU A 71 19.77 8.36 -14.00
CA LEU A 71 19.48 8.33 -15.43
C LEU A 71 18.00 8.52 -15.74
N MET A 72 17.12 8.03 -14.87
CA MET A 72 15.66 8.11 -15.05
C MET A 72 15.03 9.39 -14.46
N LEU A 73 15.81 10.28 -13.83
CA LEU A 73 15.30 11.57 -13.32
C LEU A 73 14.57 12.42 -14.38
N PRO A 74 15.07 12.56 -15.63
CA PRO A 74 14.39 13.35 -16.65
C PRO A 74 12.99 12.83 -17.03
N ILE A 75 12.69 11.57 -16.71
CA ILE A 75 11.38 10.94 -16.99
C ILE A 75 10.51 10.96 -15.72
N THR A 76 11.08 10.56 -14.58
CA THR A 76 10.35 10.42 -13.32
C THR A 76 9.95 11.77 -12.72
N LEU A 77 10.75 12.84 -12.89
CA LEU A 77 10.41 14.17 -12.38
C LEU A 77 9.22 14.81 -13.09
N PRO A 78 9.15 14.86 -14.44
CA PRO A 78 7.93 15.30 -15.13
C PRO A 78 6.72 14.46 -14.76
N TRP A 79 6.89 13.14 -14.63
CA TRP A 79 5.81 12.26 -14.22
C TRP A 79 5.28 12.60 -12.80
N ALA A 80 6.17 12.85 -11.85
CA ALA A 80 5.82 13.33 -10.51
C ALA A 80 5.07 14.67 -10.56
N LEU A 81 5.50 15.59 -11.43
CA LEU A 81 4.85 16.89 -11.62
C LEU A 81 3.44 16.73 -12.20
N PHE A 82 3.25 15.92 -13.24
CA PHE A 82 1.92 15.67 -13.79
C PHE A 82 0.99 15.03 -12.78
N ARG A 83 1.50 14.09 -11.97
CA ARG A 83 0.71 13.49 -10.88
C ARG A 83 0.35 14.53 -9.81
N TYR A 84 1.27 15.43 -9.45
CA TYR A 84 0.99 16.54 -8.56
C TYR A 84 -0.12 17.45 -9.11
N LEU A 85 -0.03 17.84 -10.39
CA LEU A 85 -1.05 18.67 -11.06
C LEU A 85 -2.41 17.95 -11.10
N ALA A 86 -2.44 16.67 -11.43
CA ALA A 86 -3.67 15.87 -11.41
C ALA A 86 -4.29 15.85 -10.01
N MET A 87 -3.51 15.57 -8.96
CA MET A 87 -4.01 15.56 -7.58
C MET A 87 -4.49 16.94 -7.11
N LYS A 88 -3.88 18.03 -7.58
CA LYS A 88 -4.29 19.41 -7.24
C LYS A 88 -5.55 19.86 -8.00
N THR A 89 -5.77 19.34 -9.19
CA THR A 89 -6.92 19.70 -10.04
C THR A 89 -8.14 18.81 -9.77
N CYS A 90 -7.94 17.59 -9.30
CA CYS A 90 -9.00 16.69 -8.89
C CYS A 90 -9.68 17.15 -7.59
N LYS A 91 -11.00 16.93 -7.50
CA LYS A 91 -11.77 17.15 -6.27
C LYS A 91 -11.28 16.18 -5.19
N ARG A 92 -10.96 16.69 -4.01
CA ARG A 92 -10.64 15.85 -2.84
C ARG A 92 -11.89 15.07 -2.39
N PRO A 93 -11.75 13.79 -2.02
CA PRO A 93 -12.85 13.07 -1.39
C PRO A 93 -13.21 13.78 -0.08
N VAL A 94 -14.51 13.98 0.15
CA VAL A 94 -15.04 14.57 1.39
C VAL A 94 -15.86 13.49 2.06
N TRP A 95 -15.46 13.11 3.27
CA TRP A 95 -16.20 12.14 4.06
C TRP A 95 -17.31 12.86 4.87
N PRO A 96 -18.43 12.18 5.15
CA PRO A 96 -19.42 12.68 6.10
C PRO A 96 -18.81 12.95 7.49
N LYS A 97 -19.32 13.94 8.22
CA LYS A 97 -18.76 14.37 9.52
C LYS A 97 -18.76 13.27 10.58
N ASP A 98 -19.74 12.38 10.54
CA ASP A 98 -19.82 11.21 11.40
C ASP A 98 -18.65 10.25 11.15
N VAL A 99 -18.26 10.05 9.89
CA VAL A 99 -17.08 9.24 9.52
C VAL A 99 -15.81 9.96 9.95
N GLU A 100 -15.66 11.26 9.66
CA GLU A 100 -14.49 12.03 10.09
C GLU A 100 -14.33 12.04 11.62
N GLY A 101 -15.44 12.15 12.36
CA GLY A 101 -15.44 12.09 13.82
C GLY A 101 -15.10 10.70 14.36
N ALA A 102 -15.62 9.63 13.74
CA ALA A 102 -15.31 8.25 14.12
C ALA A 102 -13.86 7.85 13.78
N CYS A 103 -13.27 8.46 12.75
CA CYS A 103 -11.90 8.21 12.30
C CYS A 103 -10.87 9.22 12.83
N ALA A 104 -11.21 10.03 13.84
CA ALA A 104 -10.26 10.95 14.46
C ALA A 104 -9.13 10.16 15.15
N ILE A 105 -7.89 10.40 14.74
CA ILE A 105 -6.70 9.74 15.28
C ILE A 105 -6.33 10.43 16.61
N ASP A 106 -6.22 9.65 17.69
CA ASP A 106 -5.73 10.14 18.98
C ASP A 106 -4.25 10.53 18.85
N PRO A 107 -3.82 11.74 19.24
CA PRO A 107 -2.40 12.14 19.24
C PRO A 107 -1.48 11.21 20.03
N GLN A 108 -2.00 10.36 20.91
CA GLN A 108 -1.26 9.36 21.69
C GLN A 108 -1.44 7.93 21.16
N ASP A 109 -2.03 7.74 19.97
CA ASP A 109 -2.21 6.42 19.38
C ASP A 109 -0.83 5.77 19.10
N PRO A 110 -0.54 4.58 19.67
CA PRO A 110 0.74 3.90 19.48
C PRO A 110 0.96 3.38 18.05
N PHE A 111 -0.08 3.35 17.22
CA PHE A 111 -0.04 2.87 15.83
C PHE A 111 0.03 4.01 14.79
N ILE A 112 0.29 5.26 15.21
CA ILE A 112 0.48 6.38 14.27
C ILE A 112 1.62 6.07 13.30
N LEU A 113 1.31 6.15 12.01
CA LEU A 113 2.28 6.02 10.94
C LEU A 113 2.79 7.40 10.54
N GLU A 114 4.06 7.70 10.80
CA GLU A 114 4.66 8.93 10.28
C GLU A 114 4.95 8.83 8.79
N GLU A 115 4.92 9.97 8.10
CA GLU A 115 5.22 10.04 6.68
C GLU A 115 6.63 9.52 6.36
N PRO A 116 6.78 8.62 5.38
CA PRO A 116 8.07 8.08 5.02
C PRO A 116 8.96 9.16 4.39
N SER A 117 10.26 9.06 4.66
CA SER A 117 11.28 9.90 4.01
C SER A 117 11.58 9.48 2.57
N TYR A 118 11.31 8.21 2.23
CA TYR A 118 11.43 7.64 0.89
C TYR A 118 10.44 6.46 0.72
N ALA A 119 9.99 6.21 -0.51
CA ALA A 119 9.07 5.12 -0.84
C ALA A 119 9.77 3.77 -0.64
N GLY A 120 9.09 2.86 0.05
CA GLY A 120 9.65 1.57 0.45
C GLY A 120 10.31 1.56 1.84
N ASN A 121 10.34 2.69 2.56
CA ASN A 121 10.74 2.69 3.97
C ASN A 121 9.68 1.97 4.82
N ALA A 122 9.96 0.71 5.14
CA ALA A 122 9.06 -0.15 5.90
C ALA A 122 9.14 0.05 7.42
N LYS A 123 9.99 0.98 7.91
CA LYS A 123 10.26 1.22 9.34
C LYS A 123 10.56 -0.06 10.13
N THR A 124 11.27 -0.97 9.51
CA THR A 124 11.67 -2.28 10.02
C THR A 124 12.70 -2.23 11.15
N GLY A 125 13.30 -1.07 11.41
CA GLY A 125 14.32 -0.90 12.45
C GLY A 125 15.73 -1.31 12.01
N GLY A 126 15.99 -1.43 10.70
CA GLY A 126 17.30 -1.72 10.13
C GLY A 126 17.36 -3.05 9.38
N PRO A 127 18.57 -3.51 8.99
CA PRO A 127 18.76 -4.65 8.10
C PRO A 127 18.12 -5.96 8.59
N GLU A 128 18.22 -6.27 9.89
CA GLU A 128 17.60 -7.46 10.48
C GLU A 128 16.06 -7.41 10.42
N GLY A 129 15.49 -6.21 10.52
CA GLY A 129 14.06 -6.02 10.34
C GLY A 129 13.63 -6.16 8.89
N ASP A 130 14.45 -5.66 7.96
CA ASP A 130 14.22 -5.82 6.52
C ASP A 130 14.22 -7.30 6.12
N GLU A 131 15.18 -8.07 6.64
CA GLU A 131 15.23 -9.52 6.43
C GLU A 131 14.00 -10.24 6.99
N ARG A 132 13.56 -9.88 8.21
CA ARG A 132 12.34 -10.44 8.81
C ARG A 132 11.10 -10.12 7.97
N LEU A 133 11.00 -8.89 7.46
CA LEU A 133 9.91 -8.49 6.58
C LEU A 133 9.92 -9.27 5.27
N LEU A 134 11.08 -9.40 4.63
CA LEU A 134 11.23 -10.16 3.39
C LEU A 134 10.86 -11.63 3.60
N ALA A 135 11.37 -12.26 4.65
CA ALA A 135 11.04 -13.64 5.00
C ALA A 135 9.53 -13.82 5.28
N TYR A 136 8.90 -12.88 5.98
CA TYR A 136 7.46 -12.88 6.19
C TYR A 136 6.69 -12.79 4.87
N ARG A 137 7.08 -11.88 3.96
CA ARG A 137 6.44 -11.74 2.64
C ARG A 137 6.55 -13.00 1.82
N GLU A 138 7.73 -13.62 1.77
CA GLU A 138 7.92 -14.89 1.06
C GLU A 138 7.01 -16.00 1.60
N GLN A 139 6.93 -16.12 2.94
CA GLN A 139 6.04 -17.09 3.59
C GLN A 139 4.57 -16.78 3.31
N ALA A 140 4.15 -15.52 3.42
CA ALA A 140 2.77 -15.11 3.23
C ALA A 140 2.31 -15.28 1.78
N VAL A 141 3.16 -14.95 0.80
CA VAL A 141 2.91 -15.23 -0.62
C VAL A 141 2.76 -16.72 -0.88
N LYS A 142 3.63 -17.56 -0.28
CA LYS A 142 3.53 -19.02 -0.40
C LYS A 142 2.21 -19.54 0.16
N MET A 143 1.84 -19.14 1.38
CA MET A 143 0.58 -19.52 2.01
C MET A 143 -0.64 -19.06 1.19
N ALA A 144 -0.58 -17.85 0.64
CA ALA A 144 -1.64 -17.31 -0.21
C ALA A 144 -1.83 -18.13 -1.49
N LEU A 145 -0.73 -18.54 -2.14
CA LEU A 145 -0.78 -19.40 -3.33
C LEU A 145 -1.31 -20.80 -3.01
N GLU A 146 -0.91 -21.38 -1.88
CA GLU A 146 -1.43 -22.68 -1.41
C GLU A 146 -2.94 -22.61 -1.13
N TYR A 147 -3.39 -21.57 -0.42
CA TYR A 147 -4.81 -21.32 -0.17
C TYR A 147 -5.60 -21.14 -1.47
N ASP A 148 -5.07 -20.36 -2.42
CA ASP A 148 -5.72 -20.12 -3.71
C ASP A 148 -5.80 -21.41 -4.55
N ALA A 149 -4.77 -22.25 -4.53
CA ALA A 149 -4.79 -23.56 -5.18
C ALA A 149 -5.88 -24.47 -4.58
N GLN A 150 -6.00 -24.50 -3.24
CA GLN A 150 -7.07 -25.25 -2.57
C GLN A 150 -8.46 -24.67 -2.88
N ARG A 151 -8.61 -23.35 -2.86
CA ARG A 151 -9.84 -22.65 -3.23
C ARG A 151 -10.28 -23.01 -4.65
N ARG A 152 -9.37 -23.00 -5.62
CA ARG A 152 -9.67 -23.35 -7.02
C ARG A 152 -10.08 -24.80 -7.21
N LYS A 153 -9.52 -25.72 -6.43
CA LYS A 153 -9.99 -27.12 -6.40
C LYS A 153 -11.43 -27.23 -5.92
N ARG A 154 -11.86 -26.36 -4.99
CA ARG A 154 -13.23 -26.35 -4.43
C ARG A 154 -14.23 -25.62 -5.33
N PHE A 155 -13.89 -24.45 -5.84
CA PHE A 155 -14.84 -23.51 -6.48
C PHE A 155 -14.56 -23.24 -7.96
N GLY A 156 -13.63 -23.98 -8.59
CA GLY A 156 -13.19 -23.76 -9.96
C GLY A 156 -12.32 -22.49 -10.14
N PRO A 157 -11.86 -22.23 -11.37
CA PRO A 157 -10.96 -21.11 -11.69
C PRO A 157 -11.60 -19.74 -11.48
N ASP A 158 -12.92 -19.62 -11.70
CA ASP A 158 -13.66 -18.36 -11.64
C ASP A 158 -14.34 -18.12 -10.27
N GLY A 159 -14.12 -19.01 -9.30
CA GLY A 159 -14.64 -18.89 -7.94
C GLY A 159 -16.16 -18.89 -7.82
N THR A 160 -16.86 -19.33 -8.87
CA THR A 160 -18.33 -19.27 -9.02
C THR A 160 -18.97 -20.66 -9.17
N ALA A 161 -18.21 -21.75 -9.16
CA ALA A 161 -18.80 -23.09 -9.14
C ALA A 161 -19.23 -23.46 -7.72
N ALA A 162 -20.51 -23.88 -7.62
CA ALA A 162 -21.24 -24.30 -6.43
C ALA A 162 -20.68 -25.57 -5.79
#